data_AF-A0A8H7DJY3-F1
#
_entry.id   AF-A0A8H7DJY3-F1
#
_cell.length_a   1.000
_cell.length_b   1.000
_cell.length_c   1.000
_cell.angle_alpha   90.00
_cell.angle_beta   90.00
_cell.angle_gamma   90.00
#
_symmetry.space_group_name_H-M   'P 1'
#
loop_
_entity.id
_entity.type
_entity.pdbx_description
1 polymer ?
#
loop_
_entity_poly.entity_id
_entity_poly.type
_entity_poly.pdbx_seq_one_letter_code
_entity_poly.pdbx_strand_id
1 'polypeptide(L)'
;MRYYQQRYPEVDELVMVQVQHIAEMGAYVRLLEYDGTEGMILLSELSRRRIRSVQKLIRVGRNEVVVVLRVDNEKGYIDLSKRRVSPEDITRCEERYMKSKSVASILRHVASKLGGEVPGEKEKRVRKKGADAEDAPPDEAPPPVAGEAERLEMLYETIAWPLGKTYGHPYDAFKLALTEPDTVFATLASPIPEPTLALLTATIARRLTPQPIKLRADIELTCYTPAGIDAIKRALRKGENASTEAVPIKAKLVAPPLYVLSTNATDKYAAVERLERAIEGIQASIEDEGGSCVVKMKPKAVSESDEADLAQLMAKMGQQNAEVSGDEDDEEEL
;
A
#
# COMPACT_ATOMS: atom_id res chain seq x y z
N MET A 1 10.02 18.99 -8.64
CA MET A 1 9.48 19.36 -7.31
C MET A 1 10.40 18.88 -6.20
N ARG A 2 10.75 19.71 -5.20
CA ARG A 2 11.57 19.33 -4.03
C ARG A 2 10.72 18.87 -2.85
N TYR A 3 11.05 17.72 -2.24
CA TYR A 3 10.37 17.23 -1.04
C TYR A 3 10.98 17.79 0.26
N TYR A 4 12.27 18.13 0.24
CA TYR A 4 12.97 18.70 1.38
C TYR A 4 13.26 20.19 1.17
N GLN A 5 13.49 20.90 2.28
CA GLN A 5 13.86 22.32 2.25
C GLN A 5 15.21 22.53 1.59
N GLN A 6 16.15 21.61 1.81
CA GLN A 6 17.48 21.62 1.21
C GLN A 6 17.38 21.38 -0.29
N ARG A 7 18.13 22.16 -1.07
CA ARG A 7 18.15 22.05 -2.55
C ARG A 7 18.97 20.85 -3.02
N TYR A 8 20.00 20.48 -2.25
CA TYR A 8 20.86 19.34 -2.52
C TYR A 8 20.88 18.41 -1.30
N PRO A 9 21.01 17.09 -1.50
CA PRO A 9 21.16 16.14 -0.40
C PRO A 9 22.49 16.31 0.33
N GLU A 10 22.58 15.73 1.53
CA GLU A 10 23.85 15.65 2.27
C GLU A 10 24.67 14.42 1.85
N VAL A 11 25.97 14.45 2.14
CA VAL A 11 26.87 13.31 1.92
C VAL A 11 26.46 12.15 2.83
N ASP A 12 26.57 10.92 2.32
CA ASP A 12 26.13 9.67 2.93
C ASP A 12 24.60 9.53 3.11
N GLU A 13 23.80 10.44 2.52
CA GLU A 13 22.34 10.30 2.53
C GLU A 13 21.85 9.28 1.49
N LEU A 14 20.82 8.51 1.86
CA LEU A 14 20.12 7.59 0.96
C LEU A 14 19.01 8.32 0.22
N VAL A 15 19.01 8.24 -1.10
CA VAL A 15 18.05 8.92 -1.96
C VAL A 15 17.50 7.98 -3.03
N MET A 16 16.22 8.18 -3.37
CA MET A 16 15.57 7.49 -4.48
C MET A 16 15.84 8.23 -5.79
N VAL A 17 16.43 7.53 -6.76
CA VAL A 17 16.74 8.09 -8.08
C VAL A 17 16.03 7.34 -9.18
N GLN A 18 15.72 8.03 -10.28
CA GLN A 18 15.24 7.43 -11.51
C GLN A 18 16.32 7.49 -12.57
N VAL A 19 16.59 6.35 -13.21
CA VAL A 19 17.64 6.28 -14.25
C VAL A 19 17.14 6.92 -15.53
N GLN A 20 17.84 7.95 -16.01
CA GLN A 20 17.50 8.66 -17.24
C GLN A 20 18.14 8.01 -18.45
N HIS A 21 19.46 7.85 -18.42
CA HIS A 21 20.20 7.19 -19.49
C HIS A 21 21.50 6.60 -18.96
N ILE A 22 22.05 5.65 -19.70
CA ILE A 22 23.30 4.96 -19.36
C ILE A 22 24.33 5.36 -20.40
N ALA A 23 25.46 5.89 -19.95
CA ALA A 23 26.59 6.30 -20.78
C ALA A 23 27.82 5.42 -20.50
N GLU A 24 28.91 5.63 -21.26
CA GLU A 24 30.16 4.88 -21.10
C GLU A 24 30.88 5.18 -19.77
N MET A 25 30.70 6.38 -19.21
CA MET A 25 31.32 6.78 -17.94
C MET A 25 30.50 6.34 -16.71
N GLY A 26 29.20 6.10 -16.87
CA GLY A 26 28.29 5.89 -15.75
C GLY A 26 26.82 5.92 -16.15
N ALA A 27 25.93 5.82 -15.16
CA ALA A 27 24.51 6.02 -15.35
C ALA A 27 24.10 7.42 -14.85
N TYR A 28 23.48 8.20 -15.72
CA TYR A 28 22.88 9.47 -15.35
C TYR A 28 21.49 9.22 -14.80
N VAL A 29 21.23 9.78 -13.63
CA VAL A 29 20.01 9.58 -12.88
C VAL A 29 19.45 10.91 -12.41
N ARG A 30 18.16 10.93 -12.14
CA ARG A 30 17.43 12.08 -11.64
C ARG A 30 16.98 11.80 -10.22
N LEU A 31 17.32 12.67 -9.27
CA LEU A 31 16.87 12.56 -7.88
C LEU A 31 15.40 12.97 -7.79
N LEU A 32 14.52 12.01 -7.50
CA LEU A 32 13.07 12.26 -7.45
C LEU A 32 12.66 13.14 -6.26
N GLU A 33 13.50 13.18 -5.22
CA GLU A 33 13.23 13.91 -3.98
C GLU A 33 13.71 15.38 -4.02
N TYR A 34 14.65 15.70 -4.91
CA TYR A 34 15.34 16.98 -4.97
C TYR A 34 15.10 17.69 -6.31
N ASP A 35 13.85 17.95 -6.64
CA ASP A 35 13.44 18.70 -7.84
C ASP A 35 13.82 18.07 -9.19
N GLY A 36 14.30 16.83 -9.18
CA GLY A 36 14.85 16.24 -10.38
C GLY A 36 16.27 16.71 -10.70
N THR A 37 17.03 17.10 -9.67
CA THR A 37 18.47 17.36 -9.79
C THR A 37 19.16 16.15 -10.41
N GLU A 38 20.12 16.41 -11.29
CA GLU A 38 20.86 15.37 -12.00
C GLU A 38 21.99 14.83 -11.11
N GLY A 39 22.17 13.52 -11.14
CA GLY A 39 23.26 12.82 -10.47
C GLY A 39 23.88 11.79 -11.40
N MET A 40 25.11 11.41 -11.10
CA MET A 40 25.85 10.39 -11.84
C MET A 40 26.20 9.23 -10.91
N ILE A 41 25.92 8.01 -11.35
CA ILE A 41 26.43 6.79 -10.73
C ILE A 41 27.60 6.28 -11.57
N LEU A 42 28.80 6.29 -11.01
CA LEU A 42 29.98 5.72 -11.69
C LEU A 42 29.81 4.21 -11.88
N LEU A 43 30.35 3.66 -12.98
CA LEU A 43 30.32 2.22 -13.25
C LEU A 43 30.97 1.38 -12.12
N SER A 44 32.05 1.90 -11.52
CA SER A 44 32.73 1.28 -10.38
C SER A 44 31.88 1.24 -9.10
N GLU A 45 30.87 2.11 -9.01
CA GLU A 45 29.97 2.26 -7.87
C GLU A 45 28.57 1.63 -8.14
N LEU A 46 28.43 0.89 -9.24
CA LEU A 46 27.19 0.20 -9.61
C LEU A 46 26.98 -1.14 -8.89
N SER A 47 28.06 -1.88 -8.68
CA SER A 47 28.01 -3.24 -8.13
C SER A 47 29.31 -3.60 -7.42
N ARG A 48 29.19 -4.44 -6.38
CA ARG A 48 30.36 -5.03 -5.67
C ARG A 48 31.05 -6.13 -6.49
N ARG A 49 30.37 -6.70 -7.49
CA ARG A 49 30.86 -7.85 -8.30
C ARG A 49 31.20 -7.39 -9.72
N ARG A 50 32.11 -8.13 -10.38
CA ARG A 50 32.46 -7.88 -11.80
C ARG A 50 31.20 -7.92 -12.67
N ILE A 51 31.00 -6.85 -13.43
CA ILE A 51 29.79 -6.62 -14.23
C ILE A 51 29.95 -7.31 -15.58
N ARG A 52 29.01 -8.20 -15.94
CA ARG A 52 28.93 -8.78 -17.30
C ARG A 52 28.13 -7.89 -18.26
N SER A 53 27.08 -7.24 -17.76
CA SER A 53 26.24 -6.31 -18.53
C SER A 53 25.57 -5.31 -17.58
N VAL A 54 25.69 -4.03 -17.89
CA VAL A 54 25.12 -2.91 -17.12
C VAL A 54 23.59 -2.91 -17.20
N GLN A 55 23.04 -3.26 -18.37
CA GLN A 55 21.60 -3.29 -18.65
C GLN A 55 20.80 -4.28 -17.78
N LYS A 56 21.48 -5.29 -17.21
CA LYS A 56 20.85 -6.25 -16.28
C LYS A 56 20.72 -5.69 -14.87
N LEU A 57 21.65 -4.82 -14.46
CA LEU A 57 21.71 -4.26 -13.11
C LEU A 57 20.89 -2.98 -12.97
N ILE A 58 20.84 -2.18 -14.04
CA ILE A 58 20.13 -0.91 -14.10
C ILE A 58 19.37 -0.85 -15.41
N ARG A 59 18.10 -0.42 -15.34
CA ARG A 59 17.28 -0.15 -16.52
C ARG A 59 16.84 1.30 -16.51
N VAL A 60 16.90 1.92 -17.68
CA VAL A 60 16.34 3.25 -17.92
C VAL A 60 14.86 3.29 -17.52
N GLY A 61 14.47 4.36 -16.84
CA GLY A 61 13.12 4.62 -16.34
C GLY A 61 12.77 3.91 -15.02
N ARG A 62 13.62 3.02 -14.49
CA ARG A 62 13.40 2.41 -13.17
C ARG A 62 13.94 3.28 -12.05
N ASN A 63 13.32 3.12 -10.89
CA ASN A 63 13.75 3.75 -9.66
C ASN A 63 14.74 2.82 -8.95
N GLU A 64 15.81 3.40 -8.42
CA GLU A 64 16.89 2.73 -7.72
C GLU A 64 17.24 3.51 -6.45
N VAL A 65 17.58 2.80 -5.38
CA VAL A 65 18.09 3.42 -4.14
C VAL A 65 19.61 3.52 -4.24
N VAL A 66 20.13 4.71 -3.98
CA VAL A 66 21.57 5.00 -4.01
C VAL A 66 21.95 5.88 -2.82
N VAL A 67 23.24 5.83 -2.44
CA VAL A 67 23.81 6.74 -1.44
C VAL A 67 24.57 7.87 -2.14
N VAL A 68 24.48 9.07 -1.57
CA VAL A 68 25.23 10.24 -2.02
C VAL A 68 26.67 10.14 -1.52
N LEU A 69 27.64 10.15 -2.43
CA LEU A 69 29.06 10.15 -2.08
C LEU A 69 29.61 11.56 -1.93
N ARG A 70 29.25 12.44 -2.87
CA ARG A 70 29.78 13.79 -2.94
C ARG A 70 28.78 14.68 -3.64
N VAL A 71 28.68 15.90 -3.15
CA VAL A 71 27.86 16.96 -3.74
C VAL A 71 28.76 18.14 -4.04
N ASP A 72 28.71 18.60 -5.28
CA ASP A 72 29.32 19.85 -5.72
C ASP A 72 28.20 20.89 -5.90
N ASN A 73 28.08 21.79 -4.92
CA ASN A 73 27.04 22.83 -4.93
C ASN A 73 27.30 23.93 -5.96
N GLU A 74 28.54 24.08 -6.47
CA GLU A 74 28.88 25.12 -7.46
C GLU A 74 28.51 24.67 -8.88
N LYS A 75 28.77 23.40 -9.17
CA LYS A 75 28.51 22.82 -10.50
C LYS A 75 27.21 22.02 -10.58
N GLY A 76 26.58 21.74 -9.44
CA GLY A 76 25.36 20.94 -9.35
C GLY A 76 25.58 19.44 -9.62
N TYR A 77 26.82 18.95 -9.54
CA TYR A 77 27.14 17.53 -9.74
C TYR A 77 26.98 16.75 -8.44
N ILE A 78 26.27 15.63 -8.52
CA ILE A 78 26.09 14.70 -7.40
C ILE A 78 26.64 13.34 -7.81
N ASP A 79 27.67 12.89 -7.10
CA ASP A 79 28.21 11.54 -7.25
C ASP A 79 27.44 10.57 -6.36
N LEU A 80 26.96 9.49 -6.97
CA LEU A 80 26.10 8.52 -6.33
C LEU A 80 26.71 7.12 -6.37
N SER A 81 26.38 6.30 -5.37
CA SER A 81 26.78 4.90 -5.31
C SER A 81 25.61 3.99 -5.02
N LYS A 82 25.43 2.96 -5.86
CA LYS A 82 24.53 1.83 -5.57
C LYS A 82 25.25 0.74 -4.78
N ARG A 83 26.57 0.66 -4.91
CA ARG A 83 27.42 -0.38 -4.31
C ARG A 83 27.40 -0.37 -2.79
N ARG A 84 27.31 0.80 -2.17
CA ARG A 84 27.39 0.97 -0.71
C ARG A 84 26.07 0.75 0.02
N VAL A 85 24.97 0.64 -0.71
CA VAL A 85 23.63 0.45 -0.14
C VAL A 85 23.46 -0.99 0.34
N SER A 86 23.04 -1.16 1.60
CA SER A 86 22.69 -2.46 2.19
C SER A 86 21.20 -2.77 1.96
N PRO A 87 20.76 -4.04 1.99
CA PRO A 87 19.34 -4.36 1.83
C PRO A 87 18.43 -3.67 2.86
N GLU A 88 18.92 -3.48 4.10
CA GLU A 88 18.21 -2.74 5.15
C GLU A 88 18.07 -1.25 4.82
N ASP A 89 19.09 -0.66 4.20
CA ASP A 89 19.08 0.73 3.73
C ASP A 89 18.08 0.92 2.57
N ILE A 90 17.96 -0.08 1.69
CA ILE A 90 16.96 -0.06 0.60
C ILE A 90 15.57 0.02 1.21
N THR A 91 15.23 -0.86 2.15
CA THR A 91 13.91 -0.86 2.80
C THR A 91 13.64 0.46 3.53
N ARG A 92 14.62 1.00 4.26
CA ARG A 92 14.47 2.28 4.97
C ARG A 92 14.27 3.45 4.01
N CYS A 93 15.01 3.48 2.90
CA CYS A 93 14.88 4.52 1.89
C CYS A 93 13.56 4.41 1.13
N GLU A 94 13.11 3.20 0.78
CA GLU A 94 11.82 2.97 0.15
C GLU A 94 10.68 3.44 1.05
N GLU A 95 10.72 3.10 2.34
CA GLU A 95 9.74 3.57 3.32
C GLU A 95 9.72 5.10 3.42
N ARG A 96 10.89 5.75 3.59
CA ARG A 96 11.00 7.22 3.63
C ARG A 96 10.45 7.85 2.35
N TYR A 97 10.83 7.33 1.19
CA TYR A 97 10.35 7.80 -0.10
C TYR A 97 8.83 7.63 -0.25
N MET A 98 8.26 6.50 0.18
CA MET A 98 6.82 6.26 0.14
C MET A 98 6.05 7.21 1.08
N LYS A 99 6.60 7.52 2.26
CA LYS A 99 6.07 8.55 3.16
C LYS A 99 6.07 9.92 2.48
N SER A 100 7.20 10.36 1.92
CA SER A 100 7.32 11.66 1.22
C SER A 100 6.42 11.74 0.00
N LYS A 101 6.34 10.67 -0.81
CA LYS A 101 5.46 10.59 -1.98
C LYS A 101 3.98 10.68 -1.59
N SER A 102 3.59 10.06 -0.47
CA SER A 102 2.22 10.17 0.07
C SER A 102 1.88 11.62 0.44
N VAL A 103 2.79 12.30 1.17
CA VAL A 103 2.66 13.72 1.51
C VAL A 103 2.55 14.59 0.26
N ALA A 104 3.41 14.34 -0.74
CA ALA A 104 3.39 15.06 -1.99
C ALA A 104 2.10 14.88 -2.78
N SER A 105 1.54 13.66 -2.80
CA SER A 105 0.27 13.40 -3.44
C SER A 105 -0.89 14.13 -2.75
N ILE A 106 -0.87 14.25 -1.42
CA ILE A 106 -1.87 14.98 -0.64
C ILE A 106 -1.79 16.47 -0.92
N LEU A 107 -0.60 17.05 -0.78
CA LEU A 107 -0.39 18.48 -1.00
C LEU A 107 -0.70 18.88 -2.44
N ARG A 108 -0.36 18.04 -3.43
CA ARG A 108 -0.75 18.26 -4.83
C ARG A 108 -2.27 18.23 -5.01
N HIS A 109 -2.97 17.28 -4.37
CA HIS A 109 -4.43 17.23 -4.43
C HIS A 109 -5.09 18.47 -3.80
N VAL A 110 -4.52 18.97 -2.71
CA VAL A 110 -4.98 20.21 -2.06
C VAL A 110 -4.71 21.41 -2.96
N ALA A 111 -3.51 21.52 -3.53
CA ALA A 111 -3.13 22.62 -4.45
C ALA A 111 -4.04 22.67 -5.69
N SER A 112 -4.31 21.50 -6.31
CA SER A 112 -5.19 21.38 -7.47
C SER A 112 -6.63 21.79 -7.13
N LYS A 113 -7.18 21.35 -5.98
CA LYS A 113 -8.52 21.73 -5.54
C LYS A 113 -8.64 23.21 -5.15
N LEU A 114 -7.58 23.83 -4.62
CA LEU A 114 -7.54 25.26 -4.32
C LEU A 114 -7.47 26.12 -5.60
N GLY A 115 -6.89 25.57 -6.67
CA GLY A 115 -6.69 26.22 -7.96
C GLY A 115 -7.90 26.19 -8.91
N GLY A 116 -8.97 25.47 -8.57
CA GLY A 116 -10.22 25.47 -9.34
C GLY A 116 -10.18 24.72 -10.68
N GLU A 117 -9.41 23.62 -10.78
CA GLU A 117 -9.55 22.68 -11.91
C GLU A 117 -10.14 21.34 -11.45
N VAL A 118 -11.24 20.95 -12.10
CA VAL A 118 -11.96 19.70 -11.91
C VAL A 118 -11.09 18.53 -12.37
N PRO A 119 -11.06 17.38 -11.65
CA PRO A 119 -10.32 16.20 -12.09
C PRO A 119 -11.05 15.51 -13.25
N GLY A 120 -10.45 15.52 -14.44
CA GLY A 120 -10.93 14.78 -15.60
C GLY A 120 -9.77 14.29 -16.47
N GLU A 121 -9.62 12.97 -16.52
CA GLU A 121 -8.78 12.20 -17.46
C GLU A 121 -7.25 12.30 -17.27
N LYS A 122 -6.45 11.22 -17.17
CA LYS A 122 -6.56 9.92 -17.83
C LYS A 122 -6.06 8.78 -16.94
N GLU A 123 -6.96 7.83 -16.74
CA GLU A 123 -6.66 6.45 -16.41
C GLU A 123 -6.31 5.67 -17.70
N LYS A 124 -5.64 4.53 -17.53
CA LYS A 124 -5.42 3.44 -18.51
C LYS A 124 -4.33 3.63 -19.57
N ARG A 125 -3.14 3.10 -19.28
CA ARG A 125 -2.21 2.60 -20.30
C ARG A 125 -2.30 1.07 -20.35
N VAL A 126 -3.30 0.57 -21.08
CA VAL A 126 -3.43 -0.85 -21.48
C VAL A 126 -2.52 -1.10 -22.69
N ARG A 127 -1.89 -2.28 -22.71
CA ARG A 127 -1.01 -2.84 -23.74
C ARG A 127 -1.72 -3.06 -25.10
N LYS A 128 -1.07 -2.75 -26.23
CA LYS A 128 -0.77 -3.71 -27.34
C LYS A 128 0.10 -3.08 -28.45
N LYS A 129 0.68 -3.96 -29.28
CA LYS A 129 1.83 -3.90 -30.21
C LYS A 129 1.55 -3.36 -31.63
N GLY A 130 2.63 -2.99 -32.35
CA GLY A 130 2.84 -3.04 -33.83
C GLY A 130 2.94 -1.66 -34.49
N ALA A 131 4.14 -1.19 -34.91
CA ALA A 131 4.76 -1.23 -36.27
C ALA A 131 4.05 -0.27 -37.27
N ASP A 132 4.64 0.70 -37.99
CA ASP A 132 6.00 1.00 -38.50
C ASP A 132 6.23 2.54 -38.65
N ALA A 133 7.43 2.94 -39.11
CA ALA A 133 8.09 4.27 -39.19
C ALA A 133 7.33 5.39 -39.98
N GLU A 134 7.59 6.71 -39.85
CA GLU A 134 8.83 7.51 -40.05
C GLU A 134 8.71 8.95 -39.47
N ASP A 135 9.88 9.51 -39.10
CA ASP A 135 10.32 10.93 -38.93
C ASP A 135 9.33 12.09 -38.63
N ALA A 136 9.39 12.63 -37.39
CA ALA A 136 9.20 14.04 -37.00
C ALA A 136 9.43 14.20 -35.47
N PRO A 137 9.96 15.35 -34.97
CA PRO A 137 10.47 15.47 -33.61
C PRO A 137 9.33 15.49 -32.56
N PRO A 138 9.50 14.90 -31.36
CA PRO A 138 8.55 15.11 -30.28
C PRO A 138 8.78 16.50 -29.68
N ASP A 139 8.06 17.42 -30.31
CA ASP A 139 7.38 18.59 -29.78
C ASP A 139 7.43 18.75 -28.26
N GLU A 140 7.82 19.97 -27.88
CA GLU A 140 8.01 20.46 -26.53
C GLU A 140 6.81 20.15 -25.64
N ALA A 141 7.07 19.58 -24.46
CA ALA A 141 6.08 19.59 -23.40
C ALA A 141 5.66 21.05 -23.15
N PRO A 142 4.36 21.40 -23.20
CA PRO A 142 3.95 22.77 -22.95
C PRO A 142 4.44 23.20 -21.57
N PRO A 143 4.92 24.45 -21.41
CA PRO A 143 5.45 24.92 -20.13
C PRO A 143 4.38 24.82 -19.04
N PRO A 144 4.74 24.40 -17.81
CA PRO A 144 3.78 24.27 -16.75
C PRO A 144 3.23 25.64 -16.37
N VAL A 145 1.91 25.70 -16.30
CA VAL A 145 1.11 26.86 -15.86
C VAL A 145 1.65 27.40 -14.54
N ALA A 146 2.18 28.63 -14.57
CA ALA A 146 2.96 29.24 -13.48
C ALA A 146 2.24 29.30 -12.11
N GLY A 147 0.92 29.13 -12.06
CA GLY A 147 0.15 29.22 -10.81
C GLY A 147 0.07 27.96 -9.95
N GLU A 148 0.23 26.75 -10.50
CA GLU A 148 0.07 25.52 -9.69
C GLU A 148 1.35 25.14 -8.94
N ALA A 149 2.51 25.26 -9.60
CA ALA A 149 3.80 24.95 -9.01
C ALA A 149 4.13 25.90 -7.84
N GLU A 150 3.85 27.20 -8.00
CA GLU A 150 4.08 28.22 -6.97
C GLU A 150 3.17 28.01 -5.75
N ARG A 151 1.87 27.73 -5.96
CA ARG A 151 0.95 27.38 -4.86
C ARG A 151 1.39 26.13 -4.10
N LEU A 152 1.87 25.13 -4.83
CA LEU A 152 2.36 23.89 -4.23
C LEU A 152 3.64 24.14 -3.43
N GLU A 153 4.56 24.96 -3.94
CA GLU A 153 5.76 25.36 -3.20
C GLU A 153 5.40 26.11 -1.92
N MET A 154 4.51 27.10 -1.98
CA MET A 154 4.01 27.81 -0.79
C MET A 154 3.43 26.87 0.27
N LEU A 155 2.66 25.86 -0.13
CA LEU A 155 2.13 24.86 0.80
C LEU A 155 3.24 24.01 1.45
N TYR A 156 4.32 23.72 0.74
CA TYR A 156 5.48 23.04 1.30
C TYR A 156 6.24 23.91 2.30
N GLU A 157 6.47 25.18 1.97
CA GLU A 157 7.17 26.11 2.85
C GLU A 157 6.38 26.38 4.13
N THR A 158 5.05 26.47 4.01
CA THR A 158 4.15 26.79 5.12
C THR A 158 3.85 25.58 5.99
N ILE A 159 3.71 24.38 5.40
CA ILE A 159 3.17 23.20 6.10
C ILE A 159 4.21 22.09 6.19
N ALA A 160 4.74 21.62 5.05
CA ALA A 160 5.57 20.42 5.04
C ALA A 160 6.91 20.60 5.75
N TRP A 161 7.65 21.69 5.49
CA TRP A 161 8.99 21.87 6.08
C TRP A 161 8.97 22.17 7.58
N PRO A 162 8.08 23.02 8.11
CA PRO A 162 7.99 23.24 9.56
C PRO A 162 7.58 21.97 10.31
N LEU A 163 6.64 21.19 9.76
CA LEU A 163 6.25 19.90 10.35
C LEU A 163 7.36 18.85 10.28
N GLY A 164 8.14 18.84 9.19
CA GLY A 164 9.32 17.98 9.06
C GLY A 164 10.39 18.28 10.11
N LYS A 165 10.61 19.55 10.44
CA LYS A 165 11.60 19.94 11.48
C LYS A 165 11.16 19.58 12.90
N THR A 166 9.87 19.65 13.18
CA THR A 166 9.32 19.44 14.53
C THR A 166 9.10 17.96 14.84
N TYR A 167 8.56 17.20 13.89
CA TYR A 167 8.21 15.78 14.07
C TYR A 167 9.15 14.81 13.33
N GLY A 168 10.26 15.32 12.77
CA GLY A 168 11.24 14.55 11.99
C GLY A 168 10.81 14.27 10.55
N HIS A 169 9.55 13.87 10.32
CA HIS A 169 9.02 13.66 8.98
C HIS A 169 7.60 14.22 8.83
N PRO A 170 7.28 14.95 7.74
CA PRO A 170 5.94 15.54 7.55
C PRO A 170 4.80 14.51 7.57
N TYR A 171 5.08 13.29 7.11
CA TYR A 171 4.14 12.17 7.16
C TYR A 171 3.73 11.77 8.58
N ASP A 172 4.67 11.79 9.53
CA ASP A 172 4.38 11.39 10.91
C ASP A 172 3.57 12.49 11.61
N ALA A 173 3.83 13.76 11.29
CA ALA A 173 2.96 14.88 11.68
C ALA A 173 1.54 14.75 11.09
N PHE A 174 1.40 14.38 9.81
CA PHE A 174 0.09 14.16 9.20
C PHE A 174 -0.67 12.98 9.80
N LYS A 175 0.02 11.93 10.27
CA LYS A 175 -0.59 10.86 11.04
C LYS A 175 -1.11 11.37 12.38
N LEU A 176 -0.32 12.17 13.10
CA LEU A 176 -0.76 12.74 14.37
C LEU A 176 -1.92 13.73 14.19
N ALA A 177 -1.95 14.45 13.07
CA ALA A 177 -3.05 15.35 12.71
C ALA A 177 -4.40 14.62 12.50
N LEU A 178 -4.41 13.29 12.35
CA LEU A 178 -5.65 12.51 12.33
C LEU A 178 -6.32 12.44 13.71
N THR A 179 -5.53 12.41 14.78
CA THR A 179 -6.01 12.30 16.16
C THR A 179 -6.07 13.66 16.84
N GLU A 180 -5.09 14.53 16.58
CA GLU A 180 -4.97 15.85 17.19
C GLU A 180 -4.57 16.89 16.11
N PRO A 181 -5.54 17.34 15.28
CA PRO A 181 -5.25 18.31 14.23
C PRO A 181 -4.79 19.66 14.81
N ASP A 182 -5.43 20.12 15.89
CA ASP A 182 -5.20 21.44 16.45
C ASP A 182 -3.79 21.58 17.05
N THR A 183 -3.26 20.53 17.68
CA THR A 183 -1.91 20.56 18.27
C THR A 183 -0.84 20.61 17.18
N VAL A 184 -1.00 19.81 16.13
CA VAL A 184 -0.05 19.75 15.02
C VAL A 184 -0.02 21.06 14.25
N PHE A 185 -1.18 21.61 13.89
CA PHE A 185 -1.26 22.85 13.11
C PHE A 185 -1.01 24.12 13.93
N ALA A 186 -1.19 24.10 15.27
CA ALA A 186 -0.81 25.21 16.14
C ALA A 186 0.71 25.43 16.22
N THR A 187 1.51 24.39 15.95
CA THR A 187 2.99 24.49 15.88
C THR A 187 3.49 25.29 14.67
N LEU A 188 2.59 25.64 13.73
CA LEU A 188 2.95 26.38 12.52
C LEU A 188 2.99 27.88 12.78
N ALA A 189 4.10 28.51 12.41
CA ALA A 189 4.35 29.94 12.65
C ALA A 189 3.53 30.89 11.75
N SER A 190 2.83 30.38 10.73
CA SER A 190 2.03 31.18 9.80
C SER A 190 0.57 30.70 9.80
N PRO A 191 -0.42 31.62 9.91
CA PRO A 191 -1.82 31.26 9.83
C PRO A 191 -2.15 30.78 8.42
N ILE A 192 -2.46 29.49 8.29
CA ILE A 192 -2.99 28.91 7.06
C ILE A 192 -4.44 29.40 6.91
N PRO A 193 -4.90 29.77 5.71
CA PRO A 193 -6.32 30.02 5.47
C PRO A 193 -7.15 28.81 5.92
N GLU A 194 -8.12 29.05 6.79
CA GLU A 194 -9.08 28.04 7.29
C GLU A 194 -9.66 27.10 6.20
N PRO A 195 -10.04 27.58 5.00
CA PRO A 195 -10.50 26.68 3.93
C PRO A 195 -9.43 25.69 3.44
N THR A 196 -8.17 26.09 3.43
CA THR A 196 -7.04 25.23 3.04
C THR A 196 -6.77 24.18 4.10
N LEU A 197 -6.86 24.54 5.39
CA LEU A 197 -6.68 23.63 6.51
C LEU A 197 -7.80 22.57 6.56
N ALA A 198 -9.05 22.99 6.37
CA ALA A 198 -10.19 22.07 6.31
C ALA A 198 -10.05 21.07 5.15
N LEU A 199 -9.65 21.55 3.96
CA LEU A 199 -9.44 20.71 2.80
C LEU A 199 -8.25 19.75 2.97
N LEU A 200 -7.16 20.23 3.57
CA LEU A 200 -5.98 19.43 3.89
C LEU A 200 -6.35 18.31 4.86
N THR A 201 -7.00 18.65 5.98
CA THR A 201 -7.42 17.68 7.01
C THR A 201 -8.37 16.64 6.43
N ALA A 202 -9.36 17.05 5.63
CA ALA A 202 -10.25 16.11 4.94
C ALA A 202 -9.51 15.21 3.94
N THR A 203 -8.46 15.71 3.28
CA THR A 203 -7.65 14.91 2.35
C THR A 203 -6.72 13.96 3.08
N ILE A 204 -6.11 14.39 4.19
CA ILE A 204 -5.30 13.56 5.07
C ILE A 204 -6.16 12.44 5.66
N ALA A 205 -7.32 12.75 6.23
CA ALA A 205 -8.26 11.76 6.76
C ALA A 205 -8.64 10.72 5.69
N ARG A 206 -8.95 11.15 4.47
CA ARG A 206 -9.32 10.22 3.40
C ARG A 206 -8.18 9.34 2.89
N ARG A 207 -6.92 9.82 2.93
CA ARG A 207 -5.76 9.12 2.34
C ARG A 207 -4.86 8.40 3.34
N LEU A 208 -4.77 8.87 4.58
CA LEU A 208 -3.91 8.29 5.63
C LEU A 208 -4.68 7.43 6.63
N THR A 209 -6.00 7.61 6.77
CA THR A 209 -6.77 6.71 7.63
C THR A 209 -6.68 5.30 7.06
N PRO A 210 -6.23 4.32 7.86
CA PRO A 210 -6.19 2.93 7.42
C PRO A 210 -7.59 2.53 6.94
N GLN A 211 -7.70 2.19 5.66
CA GLN A 211 -8.94 1.64 5.15
C GLN A 211 -9.16 0.28 5.82
N PRO A 212 -10.37 -0.02 6.30
CA PRO A 212 -10.64 -1.27 6.95
C PRO A 212 -10.44 -2.41 5.95
N ILE A 213 -9.56 -3.34 6.30
CA ILE A 213 -9.22 -4.50 5.50
C ILE A 213 -10.09 -5.66 5.98
N LYS A 214 -10.72 -6.34 5.04
CA LYS A 214 -11.40 -7.60 5.31
C LYS A 214 -10.37 -8.72 5.34
N LEU A 215 -10.37 -9.52 6.40
CA LEU A 215 -9.59 -10.75 6.48
C LEU A 215 -10.52 -11.95 6.48
N ARG A 216 -10.03 -13.05 5.88
CA ARG A 216 -10.75 -14.31 5.74
C ARG A 216 -9.87 -15.47 6.15
N ALA A 217 -10.46 -16.46 6.80
CA ALA A 217 -9.90 -17.79 6.94
C ALA A 217 -10.94 -18.85 6.62
N ASP A 218 -10.48 -19.95 6.03
CA ASP A 218 -11.33 -21.09 5.69
C ASP A 218 -10.95 -22.25 6.58
N ILE A 219 -11.95 -22.78 7.28
CA ILE A 219 -11.83 -23.91 8.19
C ILE A 219 -12.80 -25.00 7.79
N GLU A 220 -12.35 -26.23 7.89
CA GLU A 220 -13.16 -27.41 7.71
C GLU A 220 -13.45 -28.00 9.09
N LEU A 221 -14.73 -28.12 9.45
CA LEU A 221 -15.16 -28.64 10.74
C LEU A 221 -15.93 -29.94 10.51
N THR A 222 -15.46 -31.03 11.10
CA THR A 222 -16.12 -32.34 11.06
C THR A 222 -16.36 -32.83 12.48
N CYS A 223 -17.56 -33.33 12.76
CA CYS A 223 -17.88 -33.97 14.02
C CYS A 223 -18.88 -35.10 13.75
N TYR A 224 -18.50 -36.33 14.10
CA TYR A 224 -19.29 -37.53 13.84
C TYR A 224 -20.06 -38.00 15.06
N THR A 225 -20.06 -37.23 16.16
CA THR A 225 -20.82 -37.57 17.36
C THR A 225 -22.32 -37.31 17.15
N PRO A 226 -23.21 -38.00 17.88
CA PRO A 226 -24.66 -37.79 17.79
C PRO A 226 -25.10 -36.34 18.07
N ALA A 227 -24.28 -35.58 18.81
CA ALA A 227 -24.48 -34.16 19.10
C ALA A 227 -23.60 -33.23 18.24
N GLY A 228 -23.06 -33.71 17.10
CA GLY A 228 -22.04 -33.02 16.33
C GLY A 228 -22.46 -31.65 15.78
N ILE A 229 -23.74 -31.46 15.45
CA ILE A 229 -24.25 -30.15 15.01
C ILE A 229 -24.17 -29.13 16.15
N ASP A 230 -24.50 -29.54 17.37
CA ASP A 230 -24.45 -28.67 18.54
C ASP A 230 -23.00 -28.40 18.96
N ALA A 231 -22.11 -29.37 18.77
CA ALA A 231 -20.66 -29.22 18.93
C ALA A 231 -20.11 -28.11 18.04
N ILE A 232 -20.42 -28.18 16.74
CA ILE A 232 -19.97 -27.21 15.75
C ILE A 232 -20.55 -25.82 16.07
N LYS A 233 -21.83 -25.73 16.43
CA LYS A 233 -22.46 -24.46 16.81
C LYS A 233 -21.82 -23.86 18.07
N ARG A 234 -21.52 -24.66 19.09
CA ARG A 234 -20.84 -24.20 20.33
C ARG A 234 -19.43 -23.70 20.03
N ALA A 235 -18.68 -24.44 19.22
CA ALA A 235 -17.33 -24.07 18.83
C ALA A 235 -17.31 -22.76 18.03
N LEU A 236 -18.19 -22.61 17.04
CA LEU A 236 -18.33 -21.38 16.26
C LEU A 236 -18.73 -20.18 17.14
N ARG A 237 -19.67 -20.36 18.08
CA ARG A 237 -20.03 -19.30 19.05
C ARG A 237 -18.86 -18.90 19.93
N LYS A 238 -18.02 -19.86 20.36
CA LYS A 238 -16.81 -19.59 21.13
C LYS A 238 -15.81 -18.75 20.31
N GLY A 239 -15.69 -19.04 19.01
CA GLY A 239 -14.91 -18.23 18.07
C GLY A 239 -15.47 -16.81 17.87
N GLU A 240 -16.80 -16.67 17.75
CA GLU A 240 -17.46 -15.35 17.65
C GLU A 240 -17.34 -14.54 18.94
N ASN A 241 -17.36 -15.17 20.12
CA ASN A 241 -17.14 -14.50 21.41
C ASN A 241 -15.71 -14.00 21.60
N ALA A 242 -14.73 -14.50 20.83
CA ALA A 242 -13.38 -13.96 20.80
C ALA A 242 -13.26 -12.64 20.00
N SER A 243 -14.36 -12.21 19.36
CA SER A 243 -14.43 -10.92 18.67
C SER A 243 -14.35 -9.74 19.63
N THR A 244 -13.88 -8.60 19.12
CA THR A 244 -13.82 -7.33 19.85
C THR A 244 -14.48 -6.24 19.03
N GLU A 245 -14.82 -5.11 19.64
CA GLU A 245 -15.45 -3.99 18.93
C GLU A 245 -14.59 -3.48 17.75
N ALA A 246 -13.27 -3.55 17.89
CA ALA A 246 -12.32 -3.20 16.83
C ALA A 246 -12.15 -4.29 15.74
N VAL A 247 -12.46 -5.55 16.06
CA VAL A 247 -12.27 -6.72 15.18
C VAL A 247 -13.48 -7.66 15.31
N PRO A 248 -14.61 -7.35 14.64
CA PRO A 248 -15.79 -8.21 14.63
C PRO A 248 -15.51 -9.46 13.79
N ILE A 249 -15.70 -10.65 14.36
CA ILE A 249 -15.53 -11.94 13.66
C ILE A 249 -16.93 -12.48 13.34
N LYS A 250 -17.15 -12.86 12.07
CA LYS A 250 -18.39 -13.46 11.60
C LYS A 250 -18.09 -14.80 10.94
N ALA A 251 -18.70 -15.87 11.46
CA ALA A 251 -18.64 -17.18 10.83
C ALA A 251 -19.79 -17.35 9.82
N LYS A 252 -19.48 -17.87 8.63
CA LYS A 252 -20.46 -18.24 7.61
C LYS A 252 -20.24 -19.68 7.17
N LEU A 253 -21.31 -20.44 7.03
CA LEU A 253 -21.29 -21.74 6.38
C LEU A 253 -21.25 -21.54 4.86
N VAL A 254 -20.31 -22.17 4.17
CA VAL A 254 -20.32 -22.25 2.70
C VAL A 254 -21.08 -23.50 2.28
N ALA A 255 -20.61 -24.65 2.75
CA ALA A 255 -21.19 -25.96 2.54
C ALA A 255 -20.60 -26.89 3.60
N PRO A 256 -21.32 -27.83 4.21
CA PRO A 256 -20.70 -28.82 5.09
C PRO A 256 -19.61 -29.59 4.33
N PRO A 257 -18.40 -29.81 4.88
CA PRO A 257 -17.86 -29.39 6.18
C PRO A 257 -17.08 -28.05 6.19
N LEU A 258 -17.16 -27.23 5.13
CA LEU A 258 -16.46 -25.96 4.94
C LEU A 258 -17.18 -24.73 5.54
N TYR A 259 -16.46 -24.05 6.42
CA TYR A 259 -16.86 -22.80 7.07
C TYR A 259 -15.84 -21.70 6.78
N VAL A 260 -16.33 -20.46 6.73
CA VAL A 260 -15.51 -19.26 6.47
C VAL A 260 -15.66 -18.30 7.63
N LEU A 261 -14.53 -17.92 8.22
CA LEU A 261 -14.43 -16.84 9.20
C LEU A 261 -14.04 -15.57 8.46
N SER A 262 -14.84 -14.52 8.62
CA SER A 262 -14.57 -13.20 8.06
C SER A 262 -14.48 -12.16 9.18
N THR A 263 -13.52 -11.25 9.07
CA THR A 263 -13.42 -10.10 9.95
C THR A 263 -13.09 -8.84 9.15
N ASN A 264 -13.46 -7.68 9.68
CA ASN A 264 -13.10 -6.40 9.09
C ASN A 264 -12.36 -5.58 10.14
N ALA A 265 -11.12 -5.19 9.86
CA ALA A 265 -10.27 -4.51 10.82
C ALA A 265 -9.36 -3.50 10.13
N THR A 266 -9.03 -2.42 10.83
CA THR A 266 -8.08 -1.41 10.36
C THR A 266 -6.63 -1.87 10.49
N ASP A 267 -6.34 -2.71 11.50
CA ASP A 267 -5.03 -3.29 11.73
C ASP A 267 -4.99 -4.76 11.28
N LYS A 268 -4.15 -5.02 10.28
CA LYS A 268 -3.93 -6.37 9.74
C LYS A 268 -3.32 -7.31 10.78
N TYR A 269 -2.35 -6.87 11.59
CA TYR A 269 -1.63 -7.76 12.49
C TYR A 269 -2.50 -8.18 13.67
N ALA A 270 -3.13 -7.20 14.32
CA ALA A 270 -4.08 -7.46 15.39
C ALA A 270 -5.24 -8.35 14.91
N ALA A 271 -5.72 -8.16 13.67
CA ALA A 271 -6.78 -8.99 13.12
C ALA A 271 -6.33 -10.43 12.83
N VAL A 272 -5.14 -10.64 12.28
CA VAL A 272 -4.59 -11.99 12.04
C VAL A 272 -4.46 -12.74 13.36
N GLU A 273 -3.82 -12.13 14.36
CA GLU A 273 -3.61 -12.74 15.68
C GLU A 273 -4.94 -13.12 16.35
N ARG A 274 -5.94 -12.22 16.26
CA ARG A 274 -7.28 -12.48 16.81
C ARG A 274 -8.00 -13.60 16.08
N LEU A 275 -7.88 -13.68 14.76
CA LEU A 275 -8.51 -14.74 13.98
C LEU A 275 -7.84 -16.10 14.25
N GLU A 276 -6.51 -16.13 14.40
CA GLU A 276 -5.78 -17.34 14.80
C GLU A 276 -6.21 -17.81 16.18
N ARG A 277 -6.32 -16.90 17.16
CA ARG A 277 -6.82 -17.23 18.50
C ARG A 277 -8.26 -17.73 18.50
N ALA A 278 -9.11 -17.20 17.62
CA ALA A 278 -10.47 -17.69 17.44
C ALA A 278 -10.49 -19.11 16.83
N ILE A 279 -9.63 -19.39 15.85
CA ILE A 279 -9.46 -20.72 15.25
C ILE A 279 -8.97 -21.73 16.28
N GLU A 280 -7.97 -21.37 17.09
CA GLU A 280 -7.49 -22.22 18.20
C GLU A 280 -8.61 -22.50 19.22
N GLY A 281 -9.41 -21.47 19.55
CA GLY A 281 -10.57 -21.62 20.44
C GLY A 281 -11.65 -22.56 19.88
N ILE A 282 -11.89 -22.50 18.57
CA ILE A 282 -12.81 -23.39 17.84
C ILE A 282 -12.23 -24.82 17.82
N GLN A 283 -10.96 -24.98 17.47
CA GLN A 283 -10.28 -26.26 17.40
C GLN A 283 -10.33 -26.98 18.76
N ALA A 284 -9.95 -26.30 19.83
CA ALA A 284 -10.00 -26.87 21.18
C ALA A 284 -11.43 -27.27 21.61
N SER A 285 -12.45 -26.51 21.19
CA SER A 285 -13.85 -26.83 21.50
C SER A 285 -14.39 -28.00 20.68
N ILE A 286 -13.91 -28.18 19.45
CA ILE A 286 -14.30 -29.29 18.56
C ILE A 286 -13.60 -30.58 19.01
N GLU A 287 -12.32 -30.52 19.37
CA GLU A 287 -11.55 -31.66 19.84
C GLU A 287 -12.09 -32.23 21.16
N ASP A 288 -12.51 -31.37 22.10
CA ASP A 288 -13.16 -31.77 23.37
C ASP A 288 -14.45 -32.56 23.15
N GLU A 289 -15.16 -32.27 22.05
CA GLU A 289 -16.41 -32.92 21.67
C GLU A 289 -16.22 -34.08 20.67
N GLY A 290 -14.98 -34.49 20.39
CA GLY A 290 -14.66 -35.62 19.52
C GLY A 290 -14.76 -35.33 18.00
N GLY A 291 -14.69 -34.05 17.61
CA GLY A 291 -14.57 -33.65 16.21
C GLY A 291 -13.14 -33.31 15.78
N SER A 292 -12.97 -32.90 14.53
CA SER A 292 -11.71 -32.46 13.92
C SER A 292 -11.88 -31.10 13.22
N CYS A 293 -10.84 -30.27 13.28
CA CYS A 293 -10.78 -28.98 12.62
C CYS A 293 -9.54 -28.92 11.71
N VAL A 294 -9.74 -28.64 10.42
CA VAL A 294 -8.64 -28.48 9.45
C VAL A 294 -8.68 -27.09 8.85
N VAL A 295 -7.62 -26.31 9.05
CA VAL A 295 -7.49 -24.97 8.46
C VAL A 295 -7.05 -25.10 7.00
N LYS A 296 -7.96 -24.86 6.05
CA LYS A 296 -7.66 -24.86 4.60
C LYS A 296 -6.92 -23.60 4.20
N MET A 297 -7.33 -22.47 4.75
CA MET A 297 -6.73 -21.17 4.45
C MET A 297 -6.53 -20.40 5.75
N LYS A 298 -5.26 -20.09 6.05
CA LYS A 298 -4.90 -19.21 7.16
C LYS A 298 -5.46 -17.80 6.95
N PRO A 299 -5.60 -17.00 8.03
CA PRO A 299 -6.11 -15.63 7.95
C PRO A 299 -5.35 -14.79 6.92
N LYS A 300 -6.03 -14.42 5.84
CA LYS A 300 -5.46 -13.61 4.75
C LYS A 300 -6.37 -12.43 4.44
N ALA A 301 -5.79 -11.28 4.14
CA ALA A 301 -6.51 -10.13 3.61
C ALA A 301 -7.14 -10.51 2.26
N VAL A 302 -8.45 -10.29 2.13
CA VAL A 302 -9.21 -10.57 0.91
C VAL A 302 -9.46 -9.28 0.12
N SER A 303 -9.33 -9.39 -1.20
CA SER A 303 -9.70 -8.34 -2.14
C SER A 303 -11.17 -8.46 -2.56
N GLU A 304 -11.71 -7.44 -3.23
CA GLU A 304 -13.06 -7.51 -3.81
C GLU A 304 -13.22 -8.68 -4.79
N SER A 305 -12.15 -9.03 -5.52
CA SER A 305 -12.15 -10.20 -6.42
C SER A 305 -12.34 -11.50 -5.66
N ASP A 306 -11.61 -11.69 -4.55
CA ASP A 306 -11.70 -12.90 -3.74
C ASP A 306 -13.09 -13.06 -3.09
N GLU A 307 -13.77 -11.95 -2.80
CA GLU A 307 -15.13 -11.94 -2.26
C GLU A 307 -16.17 -12.32 -3.33
N ALA A 308 -15.99 -11.85 -4.57
CA ALA A 308 -16.85 -12.22 -5.69
C ALA A 308 -16.73 -13.72 -6.01
N ASP A 309 -15.51 -14.25 -6.04
CA ASP A 309 -15.25 -15.67 -6.27
C ASP A 309 -15.90 -16.55 -5.18
N LEU A 310 -15.83 -16.11 -3.91
CA LEU A 310 -16.48 -16.80 -2.81
C LEU A 310 -18.00 -16.75 -2.90
N ALA A 311 -18.58 -15.59 -3.22
CA ALA A 311 -20.02 -15.44 -3.35
C ALA A 311 -20.55 -16.36 -4.47
N GLN A 312 -19.81 -16.45 -5.58
CA GLN A 312 -20.13 -17.37 -6.67
C GLN A 312 -20.01 -18.84 -6.23
N LEU A 313 -18.97 -19.19 -5.45
CA LEU A 313 -18.82 -20.53 -4.87
C LEU A 313 -20.00 -20.87 -3.93
N MET A 314 -20.35 -19.96 -3.01
CA MET A 314 -21.47 -20.13 -2.09
C MET A 314 -22.80 -20.29 -2.85
N ALA A 315 -23.03 -19.49 -3.90
CA ALA A 315 -24.23 -19.60 -4.73
C ALA A 315 -24.28 -20.94 -5.48
N LYS A 316 -23.16 -21.38 -6.05
CA LYS A 316 -23.07 -22.66 -6.77
C LYS A 316 -23.29 -23.86 -5.83
N MET A 317 -22.64 -23.86 -4.67
CA MET A 317 -22.80 -24.92 -3.68
C MET A 317 -24.21 -24.90 -3.07
N GLY A 318 -24.80 -23.72 -2.89
CA GLY A 318 -26.19 -23.55 -2.47
C GLY A 318 -27.19 -24.13 -3.48
N GLN A 319 -26.98 -23.91 -4.78
CA GLN A 319 -27.78 -24.51 -5.85
C GLN A 319 -27.64 -26.03 -5.88
N GLN A 320 -26.40 -26.55 -5.80
CA GLN A 320 -26.15 -27.99 -5.79
C GLN A 320 -26.76 -28.70 -4.57
N ASN A 321 -26.77 -28.04 -3.41
CA ASN A 321 -27.43 -28.58 -2.22
C ASN A 321 -28.96 -28.44 -2.28
N ALA A 322 -29.51 -27.49 -3.05
CA ALA A 322 -30.95 -27.28 -3.19
C ALA A 322 -31.59 -28.20 -4.26
N GLU A 323 -30.82 -28.59 -5.29
CA GLU A 323 -31.30 -29.44 -6.38
C GLU A 323 -31.36 -30.94 -6.02
N VAL A 324 -30.75 -31.36 -4.90
CA VAL A 324 -30.87 -32.73 -4.35
C VAL A 324 -32.02 -32.79 -3.34
N SER A 325 -33.23 -32.41 -3.79
CA SER A 325 -34.47 -32.79 -3.12
C SER A 325 -34.88 -34.13 -3.71
N GLY A 326 -34.65 -35.22 -2.97
CA GLY A 326 -35.02 -36.56 -3.40
C GLY A 326 -36.53 -36.67 -3.55
N ASP A 327 -36.99 -36.93 -4.77
CA ASP A 327 -38.28 -37.58 -4.97
C ASP A 327 -38.13 -39.04 -4.47
N GLU A 328 -39.07 -39.43 -3.61
CA GLU A 328 -39.34 -40.81 -3.19
C GLU A 328 -39.90 -41.64 -4.37
N ASP A 329 -39.94 -42.96 -4.17
CA ASP A 329 -40.67 -43.99 -4.93
C ASP A 329 -39.90 -44.78 -6.01
N ASP A 330 -39.03 -45.69 -5.55
CA ASP A 330 -38.73 -46.96 -6.23
C ASP A 330 -39.16 -48.14 -5.33
N GLU A 331 -40.47 -48.29 -5.07
CA GLU A 331 -41.07 -49.56 -4.63
C GLU A 331 -42.41 -49.78 -5.37
N GLU A 332 -42.32 -50.14 -6.66
CA GLU A 332 -43.43 -50.85 -7.33
C GLU A 332 -43.34 -52.35 -6.99
N GLU A 333 -44.41 -52.83 -6.36
CA GLU A 333 -44.68 -54.20 -5.90
C GLU A 333 -44.43 -55.27 -6.99
N LEU A 334 -43.86 -56.41 -6.58
CA LEU A 334 -43.85 -57.67 -7.32
C LEU A 334 -44.71 -58.73 -6.61
#